data_AF-A0A4Q6C8T8-F1
#
_entry.id   AF-A0A4Q6C8T8-F1
#
_cell.length_a   1.000
_cell.length_b   1.000
_cell.length_c   1.000
_cell.angle_alpha   90.00
_cell.angle_beta   90.00
_cell.angle_gamma   90.00
#
_symmetry.space_group_name_H-M   'P 1'
#
loop_
_entity.id
_entity.type
_entity.pdbx_description
1 polymer ?
#
loop_
_entity_poly.entity_id
_entity_poly.type
_entity_poly.pdbx_seq_one_letter_code
_entity_poly.pdbx_strand_id
1 'polypeptide(L)'
;MAKTASKSLWAKEGRDLIRGSAAGLIFGTPLLYTMEMWWHGLTFSSARMVLLLAAVLLINTVICLFLGFRARYDLLSAAMEAVESVALAFIIAVSILFLIGEIDFGSSLAEILGKCLTQAVVISLGIAIANAKFPCDDDEEQSNQKSKESSKQDSKQEPASSLEARSPEQAQLLADLKDVGAGLAGATLFAFNVAPTEEVIKIASRLDSIQLGLLFIAEIGICYIILFASGFWQREVHTPDSQFQKPWAETLLCSAFSFAVAGVLIGLVGYHEQVGTWDAWIRSTIVLGLPAVTGGAAGRLAL
;
A
#
# COMPACT_ATOMS: atom_id res chain seq x y z
N MET A 1 24.23 -0.05 -28.03
CA MET A 1 22.75 0.08 -28.04
C MET A 1 22.03 -1.00 -27.23
N ALA A 2 22.42 -2.28 -27.28
CA ALA A 2 21.74 -3.35 -26.49
C ALA A 2 21.82 -3.19 -24.95
N LYS A 3 22.95 -2.68 -24.40
CA LYS A 3 23.09 -2.44 -22.94
C LYS A 3 22.18 -1.33 -22.40
N THR A 4 21.79 -0.37 -23.24
CA THR A 4 20.93 0.75 -22.83
C THR A 4 19.47 0.30 -22.77
N ALA A 5 19.03 -0.54 -23.72
CA ALA A 5 17.70 -1.13 -23.75
C ALA A 5 17.43 -2.11 -22.59
N SER A 6 18.44 -2.88 -22.17
CA SER A 6 18.32 -3.76 -20.99
C SER A 6 18.19 -2.96 -19.69
N LYS A 7 18.93 -1.86 -19.53
CA LYS A 7 18.85 -1.02 -18.32
C LYS A 7 17.48 -0.34 -18.18
N SER A 8 16.86 0.09 -19.28
CA SER A 8 15.51 0.65 -19.24
C SER A 8 14.46 -0.42 -18.91
N LEU A 9 14.65 -1.67 -19.35
CA LEU A 9 13.73 -2.78 -19.04
C LEU A 9 13.71 -3.11 -17.53
N TRP A 10 14.88 -3.31 -16.91
CA TRP A 10 14.97 -3.62 -15.48
C TRP A 10 14.45 -2.49 -14.59
N ALA A 11 14.66 -1.24 -15.00
CA ALA A 11 14.12 -0.08 -14.29
C ALA A 11 12.59 0.01 -14.40
N LYS A 12 12.02 -0.49 -15.50
CA LYS A 12 10.59 -0.55 -15.76
C LYS A 12 9.93 -1.63 -14.90
N GLU A 13 10.45 -2.85 -14.98
CA GLU A 13 10.01 -3.98 -14.14
C GLU A 13 10.11 -3.65 -12.65
N GLY A 14 11.21 -3.04 -12.21
CA GLY A 14 11.34 -2.62 -10.80
C GLY A 14 10.26 -1.63 -10.35
N ARG A 15 9.81 -0.74 -11.23
CA ARG A 15 8.74 0.21 -10.91
C ARG A 15 7.38 -0.46 -10.82
N ASP A 16 7.10 -1.40 -11.72
CA ASP A 16 5.86 -2.20 -11.69
C ASP A 16 5.80 -3.05 -10.41
N LEU A 17 6.91 -3.65 -9.99
CA LEU A 17 7.01 -4.38 -8.72
C LEU A 17 6.74 -3.47 -7.51
N ILE A 18 7.32 -2.27 -7.48
CA ILE A 18 7.14 -1.31 -6.38
C ILE A 18 5.67 -0.84 -6.32
N ARG A 19 5.09 -0.49 -7.46
CA ARG A 19 3.70 -0.02 -7.54
C ARG A 19 2.71 -1.13 -7.18
N GLY A 20 2.92 -2.32 -7.71
CA GLY A 20 2.14 -3.51 -7.36
C GLY A 20 2.21 -3.77 -5.86
N SER A 21 3.41 -3.76 -5.28
CA SER A 21 3.62 -3.94 -3.83
C SER A 21 2.88 -2.90 -3.00
N ALA A 22 2.93 -1.62 -3.41
CA ALA A 22 2.22 -0.53 -2.73
C ALA A 22 0.71 -0.78 -2.69
N ALA A 23 0.10 -1.14 -3.83
CA ALA A 23 -1.33 -1.45 -3.88
C ALA A 23 -1.67 -2.73 -3.09
N GLY A 24 -0.85 -3.77 -3.22
CA GLY A 24 -1.00 -5.01 -2.44
C GLY A 24 -0.99 -4.75 -0.93
N LEU A 25 -0.11 -3.87 -0.46
CA LEU A 25 -0.07 -3.44 0.95
C LEU A 25 -1.30 -2.63 1.34
N ILE A 26 -1.76 -1.68 0.51
CA ILE A 26 -3.00 -0.93 0.79
C ILE A 26 -4.18 -1.89 0.98
N PHE A 27 -4.41 -2.81 0.06
CA PHE A 27 -5.57 -3.70 0.16
C PHE A 27 -5.40 -4.81 1.21
N GLY A 28 -4.17 -5.29 1.42
CA GLY A 28 -3.89 -6.44 2.29
C GLY A 28 -3.70 -6.11 3.77
N THR A 29 -3.25 -4.89 4.12
CA THR A 29 -2.85 -4.57 5.50
C THR A 29 -3.94 -4.78 6.56
N PRO A 30 -5.21 -4.38 6.36
CA PRO A 30 -6.24 -4.64 7.36
C PRO A 30 -6.45 -6.13 7.65
N LEU A 31 -6.35 -6.97 6.63
CA LEU A 31 -6.54 -8.43 6.75
C LEU A 31 -5.31 -9.14 7.32
N LEU A 32 -4.11 -8.55 7.13
CA LEU A 32 -2.86 -9.08 7.65
C LEU A 32 -2.86 -9.19 9.18
N TYR A 33 -3.69 -8.41 9.88
CA TYR A 33 -3.76 -8.38 11.33
C TYR A 33 -4.79 -9.33 11.94
N THR A 34 -5.72 -9.88 11.16
CA THR A 34 -6.89 -10.61 11.70
C THR A 34 -6.52 -12.03 12.16
N MET A 35 -6.85 -12.38 13.42
CA MET A 35 -6.53 -13.71 13.98
C MET A 35 -7.17 -14.85 13.20
N GLU A 36 -8.39 -14.66 12.69
CA GLU A 36 -9.11 -15.66 11.90
C GLU A 36 -8.29 -16.12 10.69
N MET A 37 -7.57 -15.19 10.07
CA MET A 37 -6.80 -15.47 8.85
C MET A 37 -5.47 -16.19 9.13
N TRP A 38 -4.91 -16.04 10.34
CA TRP A 38 -3.72 -16.76 10.79
C TRP A 38 -4.04 -18.16 11.30
N TRP A 39 -5.13 -18.30 12.08
CA TRP A 39 -5.56 -19.60 12.62
C TRP A 39 -6.06 -20.55 11.54
N HIS A 40 -6.73 -20.02 10.51
CA HIS A 40 -7.13 -20.86 9.37
C HIS A 40 -5.92 -21.48 8.66
N GLY A 41 -4.76 -20.80 8.62
CA GLY A 41 -3.52 -21.34 8.07
C GLY A 41 -3.08 -22.67 8.70
N LEU A 42 -3.38 -22.89 9.98
CA LEU A 42 -3.03 -24.11 10.72
C LEU A 42 -4.04 -25.26 10.53
N THR A 43 -5.24 -24.96 10.03
CA THR A 43 -6.35 -25.93 9.95
C THR A 43 -6.61 -26.47 8.54
N PHE A 44 -5.97 -25.90 7.50
CA PHE A 44 -6.13 -26.39 6.14
C PHE A 44 -5.36 -27.70 5.92
N SER A 45 -6.08 -28.75 5.52
CA SER A 45 -5.45 -29.92 4.90
C SER A 45 -4.69 -29.53 3.63
N SER A 46 -3.59 -30.20 3.31
CA SER A 46 -2.75 -29.88 2.14
C SER A 46 -3.53 -29.79 0.82
N ALA A 47 -4.57 -30.61 0.63
CA ALA A 47 -5.43 -30.56 -0.55
C ALA A 47 -6.19 -29.22 -0.69
N ARG A 48 -6.66 -28.65 0.43
CA ARG A 48 -7.35 -27.35 0.44
C ARG A 48 -6.39 -26.19 0.15
N MET A 49 -5.15 -26.29 0.61
CA MET A 49 -4.11 -25.29 0.29
C MET A 49 -3.81 -25.25 -1.21
N VAL A 50 -3.69 -26.43 -1.84
CA VAL A 50 -3.50 -26.54 -3.30
C VAL A 50 -4.71 -25.99 -4.05
N LEU A 51 -5.94 -26.31 -3.61
CA LEU A 51 -7.16 -25.79 -4.21
C LEU A 51 -7.27 -24.26 -4.05
N LEU A 52 -6.91 -23.71 -2.88
CA LEU A 52 -6.90 -22.27 -2.64
C LEU A 52 -5.88 -21.58 -3.54
N LEU A 53 -4.65 -22.12 -3.64
CA LEU A 53 -3.63 -21.59 -4.55
C LEU A 53 -4.11 -21.62 -6.01
N ALA A 54 -4.69 -22.73 -6.44
CA ALA A 54 -5.25 -22.86 -7.79
C ALA A 54 -6.39 -21.85 -8.03
N ALA A 55 -7.25 -21.64 -7.04
CA ALA A 55 -8.33 -20.65 -7.12
C ALA A 55 -7.79 -19.22 -7.19
N VAL A 56 -6.80 -18.87 -6.37
CA VAL A 56 -6.15 -17.54 -6.39
C VAL A 56 -5.45 -17.29 -7.72
N LEU A 57 -4.72 -18.28 -8.25
CA LEU A 57 -4.08 -18.17 -9.57
C LEU A 57 -5.13 -18.03 -10.68
N LEU A 58 -6.22 -18.79 -10.62
CA LEU A 58 -7.31 -18.70 -11.59
C LEU A 58 -7.96 -17.32 -11.55
N ILE A 59 -8.30 -16.81 -10.36
CA ILE A 59 -8.92 -15.50 -10.16
C ILE A 59 -7.98 -14.40 -10.68
N ASN A 60 -6.70 -14.41 -10.30
CA ASN A 60 -5.74 -13.43 -10.80
C ASN A 60 -5.57 -13.53 -12.32
N THR A 61 -5.53 -14.74 -12.89
CA THR A 61 -5.44 -14.91 -14.36
C THR A 61 -6.66 -14.29 -15.04
N VAL A 62 -7.86 -14.54 -14.53
CA VAL A 62 -9.10 -13.96 -15.04
C VAL A 62 -9.07 -12.43 -14.96
N ILE A 63 -8.57 -11.88 -13.85
CA ILE A 63 -8.44 -10.44 -13.65
C ILE A 63 -7.43 -9.83 -14.62
N CYS A 64 -6.25 -10.45 -14.80
CA CYS A 64 -5.28 -10.02 -15.79
C CYS A 64 -5.84 -10.11 -17.22
N LEU A 65 -6.71 -11.09 -17.52
CA LEU A 65 -7.38 -11.18 -18.82
C LEU A 65 -8.41 -10.06 -19.05
N PHE A 66 -9.15 -9.64 -18.02
CA PHE A 66 -10.21 -8.63 -18.14
C PHE A 66 -9.73 -7.19 -17.94
N LEU A 67 -8.75 -6.97 -17.05
CA LEU A 67 -8.16 -5.65 -16.80
C LEU A 67 -6.95 -5.36 -17.70
N GLY A 68 -6.28 -6.41 -18.21
CA GLY A 68 -5.20 -6.27 -19.18
C GLY A 68 -5.75 -5.87 -20.55
N PHE A 69 -5.92 -4.56 -20.77
CA PHE A 69 -6.24 -3.93 -22.07
C PHE A 69 -5.13 -4.09 -23.12
N ARG A 70 -4.45 -5.24 -23.19
CA ARG A 70 -3.51 -5.54 -24.29
C ARG A 70 -4.29 -6.02 -25.51
N ALA A 71 -3.97 -5.44 -26.66
CA ALA A 71 -4.54 -5.76 -27.97
C ALA A 71 -4.26 -7.20 -28.49
N ARG A 72 -3.80 -8.14 -27.64
CA ARG A 72 -3.68 -9.57 -27.95
C ARG A 72 -4.08 -10.41 -26.73
N TYR A 73 -5.20 -11.12 -26.89
CA TYR A 73 -5.71 -12.14 -25.98
C TYR A 73 -4.76 -13.34 -25.94
N ASP A 74 -3.86 -13.39 -24.96
CA ASP A 74 -3.05 -14.58 -24.72
C ASP A 74 -3.18 -15.04 -23.26
N LEU A 75 -3.79 -16.20 -23.07
CA LEU A 75 -4.01 -16.83 -21.77
C LEU A 75 -2.69 -17.07 -21.02
N LEU A 76 -1.62 -17.37 -21.76
CA LEU A 76 -0.32 -17.67 -21.18
C LEU A 76 0.32 -16.41 -20.58
N SER A 77 0.19 -15.27 -21.26
CA SER A 77 0.66 -13.97 -20.76
C SER A 77 -0.05 -13.57 -19.46
N ALA A 78 -1.38 -13.71 -19.41
CA ALA A 78 -2.15 -13.39 -18.20
C ALA A 78 -1.86 -14.37 -17.04
N ALA A 79 -1.63 -15.64 -17.34
CA ALA A 79 -1.25 -16.62 -16.33
C ALA A 79 0.13 -16.31 -15.72
N MET A 80 1.10 -15.84 -16.52
CA MET A 80 2.41 -15.42 -16.00
C MET A 80 2.30 -14.20 -15.07
N GLU A 81 1.49 -13.20 -15.44
CA GLU A 81 1.27 -12.01 -14.60
C GLU A 81 0.55 -12.36 -13.29
N ALA A 82 -0.37 -13.33 -13.33
CA ALA A 82 -1.01 -13.87 -12.14
C ALA A 82 -0.01 -14.59 -11.22
N VAL A 83 0.90 -15.40 -11.78
CA VAL A 83 1.95 -16.07 -11.02
C VAL A 83 2.88 -15.06 -10.36
N GLU A 84 3.28 -14.01 -11.07
CA GLU A 84 4.12 -12.93 -10.54
C GLU A 84 3.42 -12.19 -9.39
N SER A 85 2.15 -11.82 -9.58
CA SER A 85 1.35 -11.13 -8.57
C SER A 85 1.19 -11.96 -7.30
N VAL A 86 0.94 -13.27 -7.44
CA VAL A 86 0.83 -14.19 -6.30
C VAL A 86 2.19 -14.39 -5.63
N ALA A 87 3.28 -14.55 -6.38
CA ALA A 87 4.62 -14.70 -5.81
C ALA A 87 5.03 -13.46 -4.99
N LEU A 88 4.79 -12.27 -5.52
CA LEU A 88 5.06 -11.01 -4.83
C LEU A 88 4.19 -10.87 -3.58
N ALA A 89 2.91 -11.27 -3.67
CA ALA A 89 2.01 -11.29 -2.51
C ALA A 89 2.50 -12.20 -1.38
N PHE A 90 3.04 -13.36 -1.71
CA PHE A 90 3.67 -14.26 -0.74
C PHE A 90 4.89 -13.62 -0.06
N ILE A 91 5.76 -12.96 -0.82
CA ILE A 91 6.95 -12.29 -0.27
C ILE A 91 6.54 -11.19 0.71
N ILE A 92 5.54 -10.39 0.33
CA ILE A 92 4.99 -9.33 1.20
C ILE A 92 4.37 -9.95 2.46
N ALA A 93 3.54 -10.99 2.31
CA ALA A 93 2.92 -11.66 3.44
C ALA A 93 3.95 -12.24 4.42
N VAL A 94 4.96 -12.97 3.93
CA VAL A 94 6.06 -13.50 4.76
C VAL A 94 6.79 -12.38 5.48
N SER A 95 7.09 -11.30 4.77
CA SER A 95 7.86 -10.17 5.31
C SER A 95 7.10 -9.45 6.43
N ILE A 96 5.80 -9.16 6.23
CA ILE A 96 4.97 -8.52 7.25
C ILE A 96 4.71 -9.47 8.42
N LEU A 97 4.38 -10.74 8.17
CA LEU A 97 4.14 -11.73 9.23
C LEU A 97 5.38 -11.98 10.09
N PHE A 98 6.57 -11.92 9.49
CA PHE A 98 7.83 -11.97 10.21
C PHE A 98 8.07 -10.70 11.04
N LEU A 99 7.79 -9.51 10.50
CA LEU A 99 7.93 -8.23 11.20
C LEU A 99 7.01 -8.11 12.43
N ILE A 100 5.78 -8.62 12.33
CA ILE A 100 4.82 -8.64 13.46
C ILE A 100 5.05 -9.83 14.41
N GLY A 101 6.06 -10.68 14.17
CA GLY A 101 6.42 -11.80 15.05
C GLY A 101 5.43 -12.96 15.04
N GLU A 102 4.60 -13.09 14.00
CA GLU A 102 3.65 -14.20 13.84
C GLU A 102 4.31 -15.41 13.15
N ILE A 103 5.40 -15.20 12.42
CA ILE A 103 6.26 -16.25 11.86
C ILE A 103 7.68 -16.04 12.38
N ASP A 104 8.26 -17.11 12.92
CA ASP A 104 9.67 -17.18 13.32
C ASP A 104 10.40 -18.29 12.54
N PHE A 105 11.74 -18.31 12.62
CA PHE A 105 12.60 -19.33 11.99
C PHE A 105 12.31 -20.77 12.46
N GLY A 106 11.67 -20.93 13.63
CA GLY A 106 11.22 -22.23 14.15
C GLY A 106 9.88 -22.71 13.61
N SER A 107 9.15 -21.89 12.86
CA SER A 107 7.80 -22.21 12.38
C SER A 107 7.83 -23.31 11.32
N SER A 108 6.84 -24.19 11.32
CA SER A 108 6.75 -25.24 10.31
C SER A 108 6.43 -24.68 8.93
N LEU A 109 6.93 -25.30 7.85
CA LEU A 109 6.65 -24.82 6.49
C LEU A 109 5.14 -24.82 6.18
N ALA A 110 4.39 -25.79 6.72
CA ALA A 110 2.95 -25.87 6.52
C ALA A 110 2.21 -24.67 7.16
N GLU A 111 2.64 -24.25 8.34
CA GLU A 111 2.11 -23.06 9.02
C GLU A 111 2.40 -21.79 8.23
N ILE A 112 3.65 -21.61 7.78
CA ILE A 112 4.06 -20.46 6.97
C ILE A 112 3.23 -20.40 5.69
N LEU A 113 3.14 -21.50 4.95
CA LEU A 113 2.37 -21.58 3.71
C LEU A 113 0.90 -21.29 3.94
N GLY A 114 0.30 -21.86 4.99
CA GLY A 114 -1.10 -21.63 5.34
C GLY A 114 -1.41 -20.18 5.64
N LYS A 115 -0.59 -19.53 6.50
CA LYS A 115 -0.74 -18.11 6.85
C LYS A 115 -0.50 -17.18 5.65
N CYS A 116 0.45 -17.52 4.78
CA CYS A 116 0.75 -16.69 3.61
C CYS A 116 -0.28 -16.85 2.49
N LEU A 117 -0.81 -18.06 2.26
CA LEU A 117 -1.81 -18.34 1.22
C LEU A 117 -3.09 -17.53 1.42
N THR A 118 -3.57 -17.42 2.65
CA THR A 118 -4.80 -16.68 2.96
C THR A 118 -4.63 -15.18 2.72
N GLN A 119 -3.44 -14.65 3.00
CA GLN A 119 -3.10 -13.23 2.77
C GLN A 119 -2.81 -12.94 1.31
N ALA A 120 -2.18 -13.89 0.61
CA ALA A 120 -1.84 -13.75 -0.80
C ALA A 120 -3.08 -13.52 -1.67
N VAL A 121 -4.26 -14.03 -1.27
CA VAL A 121 -5.53 -13.80 -1.99
C VAL A 121 -5.78 -12.32 -2.24
N VAL A 122 -5.75 -11.50 -1.18
CA VAL A 122 -6.11 -10.07 -1.29
C VAL A 122 -4.92 -9.22 -1.71
N ILE A 123 -3.72 -9.55 -1.25
CA ILE A 123 -2.51 -8.82 -1.64
C ILE A 123 -2.24 -8.97 -3.15
N SER A 124 -2.37 -10.20 -3.70
CA SER A 124 -2.16 -10.44 -5.14
C SER A 124 -3.19 -9.74 -6.01
N LEU A 125 -4.43 -9.65 -5.54
CA LEU A 125 -5.48 -8.90 -6.21
C LEU A 125 -5.14 -7.41 -6.29
N GLY A 126 -4.67 -6.82 -5.20
CA GLY A 126 -4.20 -5.43 -5.17
C GLY A 126 -3.05 -5.19 -6.15
N ILE A 127 -2.07 -6.11 -6.19
CA ILE A 127 -0.94 -6.07 -7.14
C ILE A 127 -1.44 -6.12 -8.59
N ALA A 128 -2.29 -7.11 -8.92
CA ALA A 128 -2.78 -7.33 -10.27
C ALA A 128 -3.60 -6.12 -10.80
N ILE A 129 -4.46 -5.54 -9.96
CA ILE A 129 -5.24 -4.35 -10.33
C ILE A 129 -4.33 -3.15 -10.60
N ALA A 130 -3.31 -2.92 -9.76
CA ALA A 130 -2.40 -1.80 -9.92
C ALA A 130 -1.53 -1.92 -11.18
N ASN A 131 -1.09 -3.13 -11.50
CA ASN A 131 -0.31 -3.39 -12.72
C ASN A 131 -1.16 -3.21 -13.98
N ALA A 132 -2.42 -3.62 -13.94
CA ALA A 132 -3.32 -3.46 -15.08
C ALA A 132 -3.81 -2.01 -15.30
N LYS A 133 -3.95 -1.21 -14.23
CA LYS A 133 -4.49 0.17 -14.31
C LYS A 133 -3.47 1.23 -14.71
N PHE A 134 -2.19 1.01 -14.47
CA PHE A 134 -1.15 1.99 -14.76
C PHE A 134 -0.04 1.41 -15.66
N PRO A 135 -0.32 0.94 -16.89
CA PRO A 135 0.73 0.44 -17.76
C PRO A 135 1.84 1.49 -17.94
N CYS A 136 3.10 1.08 -17.79
CA CYS A 136 4.22 2.00 -17.88
C CYS A 136 4.46 2.40 -19.36
N ASP A 137 4.12 3.63 -19.73
CA ASP A 137 4.54 4.48 -20.87
C ASP A 137 4.84 3.89 -22.26
N ASP A 138 4.38 2.68 -22.62
CA ASP A 138 4.50 2.22 -24.02
C ASP A 138 3.46 2.89 -24.95
N ASP A 139 2.35 3.39 -24.39
CA ASP A 139 1.28 4.04 -25.16
C ASP A 139 1.36 5.58 -25.17
N GLU A 140 2.19 6.17 -24.29
CA GLU A 140 2.33 7.63 -24.21
C GLU A 140 3.18 8.23 -25.34
N GLU A 141 4.11 7.49 -25.95
CA GLU A 141 4.86 8.00 -27.11
C GLU A 141 3.97 8.16 -28.36
N GLN A 142 2.92 7.33 -28.50
CA GLN A 142 1.94 7.48 -29.60
C GLN A 142 0.82 8.48 -29.26
N SER A 143 0.44 8.61 -27.98
CA SER A 143 -0.56 9.62 -27.56
C SER A 143 0.03 11.04 -27.53
N ASN A 144 1.30 11.22 -27.16
CA ASN A 144 1.95 12.55 -27.16
C ASN A 144 2.20 13.11 -28.56
N GLN A 145 2.30 12.27 -29.60
CA GLN A 145 2.38 12.76 -30.99
C GLN A 145 1.02 13.24 -31.51
N LYS A 146 -0.09 12.56 -31.19
CA LYS A 146 -1.44 13.03 -31.53
C LYS A 146 -1.91 14.23 -30.70
N SER A 147 -1.54 14.28 -29.42
CA SER A 147 -1.87 15.39 -28.53
C SER A 147 -1.06 16.65 -28.84
N LYS A 148 0.20 16.55 -29.31
CA LYS A 148 0.97 17.75 -29.71
C LYS A 148 0.50 18.40 -31.02
N GLU A 149 -0.19 17.67 -31.90
CA GLU A 149 -0.83 18.25 -33.09
C GLU A 149 -2.23 18.81 -32.80
N SER A 150 -3.00 18.24 -31.86
CA SER A 150 -4.32 18.79 -31.47
C SER A 150 -4.24 19.94 -30.44
N SER A 151 -3.21 20.01 -29.60
CA SER A 151 -3.07 21.05 -28.57
C SER A 151 -2.48 22.38 -29.06
N LYS A 152 -2.20 22.53 -30.36
CA LYS A 152 -1.74 23.81 -30.94
C LYS A 152 -2.87 24.73 -31.41
N GLN A 153 -4.13 24.34 -31.29
CA GLN A 153 -5.24 25.14 -31.84
C GLN A 153 -6.45 25.37 -30.93
N ASP A 154 -6.41 24.94 -29.66
CA ASP A 154 -7.49 25.25 -28.69
C ASP A 154 -6.98 25.65 -27.30
N SER A 155 -5.92 26.47 -27.25
CA SER A 155 -5.70 27.36 -26.11
C SER A 155 -6.69 28.53 -26.17
N LYS A 156 -7.99 28.22 -26.06
CA LYS A 156 -9.01 29.19 -25.65
C LYS A 156 -9.17 29.03 -24.15
N GLN A 157 -8.49 29.92 -23.44
CA GLN A 157 -8.86 30.31 -22.08
C GLN A 157 -10.37 30.57 -22.06
N GLU A 158 -11.14 29.68 -21.43
CA GLU A 158 -12.43 30.10 -20.91
C GLU A 158 -12.19 31.00 -19.69
N PRO A 159 -12.89 32.13 -19.60
CA PRO A 159 -12.60 33.17 -18.63
C PRO A 159 -12.97 32.68 -17.23
N ALA A 160 -12.01 32.82 -16.32
CA ALA A 160 -12.16 32.60 -14.89
C ALA A 160 -13.42 33.30 -14.37
N SER A 161 -14.41 32.50 -13.95
CA SER A 161 -15.51 32.97 -13.13
C SER A 161 -14.96 33.32 -11.75
N SER A 162 -14.61 34.59 -11.57
CA SER A 162 -14.68 35.38 -10.34
C SER A 162 -14.85 34.59 -9.02
N LEU A 163 -13.80 33.91 -8.59
CA LEU A 163 -13.55 33.52 -7.20
C LEU A 163 -12.04 33.73 -7.01
N GLU A 164 -11.71 34.97 -6.65
CA GLU A 164 -10.47 35.43 -6.01
C GLU A 164 -9.16 34.80 -6.48
N ALA A 165 -8.29 35.62 -7.09
CA ALA A 165 -6.87 35.30 -7.28
C ALA A 165 -6.20 35.06 -5.91
N ARG A 166 -6.32 33.83 -5.38
CA ARG A 166 -5.65 33.41 -4.16
C ARG A 166 -4.15 33.55 -4.34
N SER A 167 -3.47 34.04 -3.31
CA SER A 167 -2.01 34.00 -3.29
C SER A 167 -1.53 32.53 -3.40
N PRO A 168 -0.38 32.28 -4.04
CA PRO A 168 0.15 30.91 -4.18
C PRO A 168 0.31 30.20 -2.82
N GLU A 169 0.53 30.96 -1.74
CA GLU A 169 0.58 30.44 -0.36
C GLU A 169 -0.78 29.92 0.13
N GLN A 170 -1.89 30.61 -0.17
CA GLN A 170 -3.23 30.17 0.23
C GLN A 170 -3.69 28.95 -0.54
N ALA A 171 -3.31 28.84 -1.82
CA ALA A 171 -3.55 27.64 -2.62
C ALA A 171 -2.77 26.44 -2.07
N GLN A 172 -1.51 26.65 -1.68
CA GLN A 172 -0.67 25.62 -1.07
C GLN A 172 -1.23 25.14 0.29
N LEU A 173 -1.63 26.06 1.16
CA LEU A 173 -2.24 25.72 2.45
C LEU A 173 -3.52 24.91 2.29
N LEU A 174 -4.36 25.26 1.32
CA LEU A 174 -5.57 24.48 1.04
C LEU A 174 -5.22 23.06 0.57
N ALA A 175 -4.21 22.92 -0.30
CA ALA A 175 -3.75 21.61 -0.76
C ALA A 175 -3.17 20.77 0.39
N ASP A 176 -2.32 21.35 1.23
CA ASP A 176 -1.77 20.67 2.42
C ASP A 176 -2.90 20.25 3.38
N LEU A 177 -3.90 21.11 3.59
CA LEU A 177 -5.05 20.79 4.46
C LEU A 177 -5.90 19.65 3.89
N LYS A 178 -6.08 19.63 2.56
CA LYS A 178 -6.77 18.54 1.86
C LYS A 178 -6.02 17.22 2.03
N ASP A 179 -4.70 17.23 1.83
CA ASP A 179 -3.84 16.04 1.99
C ASP A 179 -3.88 15.52 3.45
N VAL A 180 -3.81 16.42 4.43
CA VAL A 180 -3.92 16.06 5.85
C VAL A 180 -5.30 15.50 6.17
N GLY A 181 -6.37 16.15 5.71
CA GLY A 181 -7.75 15.68 5.93
C GLY A 181 -7.99 14.31 5.31
N ALA A 182 -7.53 14.10 4.07
CA ALA A 182 -7.60 12.83 3.38
C ALA A 182 -6.78 11.73 4.09
N GLY A 183 -5.57 12.06 4.54
CA GLY A 183 -4.72 11.16 5.29
C GLY A 183 -5.31 10.76 6.64
N LEU A 184 -5.86 11.71 7.40
CA LEU A 184 -6.54 11.42 8.67
C LEU A 184 -7.77 10.52 8.47
N ALA A 185 -8.58 10.80 7.44
CA ALA A 185 -9.74 9.99 7.12
C ALA A 185 -9.34 8.55 6.74
N GLY A 186 -8.36 8.39 5.85
CA GLY A 186 -7.87 7.08 5.44
C GLY A 186 -7.23 6.29 6.59
N ALA A 187 -6.38 6.93 7.39
CA ALA A 187 -5.76 6.31 8.56
C ALA A 187 -6.82 5.85 9.56
N THR A 188 -7.84 6.67 9.81
CA THR A 188 -8.94 6.32 10.72
C THR A 188 -9.74 5.14 10.17
N LEU A 189 -10.11 5.14 8.88
CA LEU A 189 -10.88 4.06 8.27
C LEU A 189 -10.18 2.70 8.39
N PHE A 190 -8.87 2.65 8.18
CA PHE A 190 -8.11 1.40 8.26
C PHE A 190 -7.85 0.99 9.70
N ALA A 191 -7.34 1.92 10.51
CA ALA A 191 -6.99 1.64 11.90
C ALA A 191 -8.22 1.29 12.74
N PHE A 192 -9.38 1.90 12.50
CA PHE A 192 -10.60 1.63 13.26
C PHE A 192 -11.11 0.19 13.12
N ASN A 193 -10.86 -0.45 11.97
CA ASN A 193 -11.22 -1.86 11.76
C ASN A 193 -10.33 -2.84 12.55
N VAL A 194 -9.15 -2.39 13.00
CA VAL A 194 -8.15 -3.22 13.69
C VAL A 194 -8.00 -2.81 15.15
N ALA A 195 -8.17 -1.53 15.50
CA ALA A 195 -7.98 -1.00 16.84
C ALA A 195 -8.79 -1.73 17.94
N PRO A 196 -10.09 -2.02 17.78
CA PRO A 196 -10.87 -2.66 18.84
C PRO A 196 -10.61 -4.17 18.98
N THR A 197 -9.67 -4.72 18.21
CA THR A 197 -9.41 -6.16 18.15
C THR A 197 -8.29 -6.57 19.13
N GLU A 198 -8.36 -7.80 19.67
CA GLU A 198 -7.38 -8.31 20.64
C GLU A 198 -5.99 -8.57 20.02
N GLU A 199 -5.96 -8.67 18.70
CA GLU A 199 -4.83 -8.87 17.80
C GLU A 199 -3.71 -7.90 18.13
N VAL A 200 -4.04 -6.61 18.26
CA VAL A 200 -3.06 -5.54 18.45
C VAL A 200 -2.27 -5.75 19.74
N ILE A 201 -2.96 -6.10 20.84
CA ILE A 201 -2.32 -6.35 22.13
C ILE A 201 -1.50 -7.66 22.08
N LYS A 202 -2.05 -8.70 21.44
CA LYS A 202 -1.36 -9.99 21.31
C LYS A 202 -0.05 -9.83 20.53
N ILE A 203 -0.04 -9.05 19.45
CA ILE A 203 1.20 -8.75 18.71
C ILE A 203 2.13 -7.90 19.59
N ALA A 204 1.63 -6.82 20.18
CA ALA A 204 2.41 -5.90 21.02
C ALA A 204 3.12 -6.58 22.20
N SER A 205 2.50 -7.62 22.77
CA SER A 205 3.06 -8.40 23.88
C SER A 205 4.09 -9.46 23.44
N ARG A 206 4.08 -9.87 22.17
CA ARG A 206 5.03 -10.84 21.60
C ARG A 206 6.31 -10.20 21.09
N LEU A 207 6.20 -8.97 20.56
CA LEU A 207 7.34 -8.27 19.98
C LEU A 207 8.35 -7.83 21.03
N ASP A 208 9.63 -8.13 20.77
CA ASP A 208 10.73 -7.54 21.53
C ASP A 208 11.00 -6.09 21.09
N SER A 209 11.86 -5.37 21.81
CA SER A 209 12.14 -3.97 21.51
C SER A 209 12.80 -3.76 20.14
N ILE A 210 13.55 -4.75 19.64
CA ILE A 210 14.24 -4.66 18.35
C ILE A 210 13.24 -4.86 17.22
N GLN A 211 12.40 -5.89 17.27
CA GLN A 211 11.34 -6.13 16.29
C GLN A 211 10.35 -4.98 16.25
N LEU A 212 9.99 -4.41 17.42
CA LEU A 212 9.13 -3.22 17.46
C LEU A 212 9.77 -2.01 16.76
N GLY A 213 11.08 -1.80 16.96
CA GLY A 213 11.83 -0.76 16.26
C GLY A 213 11.92 -1.02 14.76
N LEU A 214 12.13 -2.27 14.34
CA LEU A 214 12.14 -2.67 12.93
C LEU A 214 10.77 -2.47 12.27
N LEU A 215 9.69 -2.81 12.97
CA LEU A 215 8.32 -2.58 12.51
C LEU A 215 8.07 -1.09 12.29
N PHE A 216 8.40 -0.24 13.27
CA PHE A 216 8.27 1.20 13.15
C PHE A 216 9.04 1.78 11.94
N ILE A 217 10.27 1.31 11.70
CA ILE A 217 11.07 1.72 10.54
C ILE A 217 10.44 1.22 9.25
N ALA A 218 9.97 -0.02 9.21
CA ALA A 218 9.32 -0.62 8.06
C ALA A 218 8.03 0.15 7.68
N GLU A 219 7.25 0.59 8.66
CA GLU A 219 6.03 1.39 8.45
C GLU A 219 6.33 2.72 7.74
N ILE A 220 7.38 3.43 8.17
CA ILE A 220 7.82 4.66 7.49
C ILE A 220 8.29 4.36 6.07
N GLY A 221 9.03 3.26 5.87
CA GLY A 221 9.47 2.80 4.55
C GLY A 221 8.31 2.45 3.62
N ILE A 222 7.29 1.76 4.14
CA ILE A 222 6.07 1.41 3.41
C ILE A 222 5.29 2.68 3.04
N CYS A 223 5.18 3.65 3.95
CA CYS A 223 4.59 4.96 3.66
C CYS A 223 5.28 5.65 2.48
N TYR A 224 6.61 5.69 2.49
CA TYR A 224 7.40 6.26 1.41
C TYR A 224 7.17 5.53 0.09
N ILE A 225 7.13 4.20 0.12
CA ILE A 225 6.88 3.37 -1.06
C ILE A 225 5.51 3.69 -1.66
N ILE A 226 4.47 3.77 -0.82
CA ILE A 226 3.10 4.02 -1.27
C ILE A 226 2.95 5.43 -1.85
N LEU A 227 3.48 6.45 -1.18
CA LEU A 227 3.32 7.83 -1.62
C LEU A 227 4.20 8.17 -2.81
N PHE A 228 5.48 7.77 -2.80
CA PHE A 228 6.45 8.29 -3.77
C PHE A 228 6.97 7.23 -4.73
N ALA A 229 7.37 6.06 -4.22
CA ALA A 229 8.03 5.07 -5.07
C ALA A 229 7.07 4.38 -6.05
N SER A 230 5.79 4.27 -5.68
CA SER A 230 4.71 3.68 -6.50
C SER A 230 4.37 4.51 -7.75
N GLY A 231 4.68 5.80 -7.74
CA GLY A 231 4.25 6.74 -8.78
C GLY A 231 2.76 7.07 -8.77
N PHE A 232 2.00 6.66 -7.74
CA PHE A 232 0.57 7.00 -7.62
C PHE A 232 0.33 8.49 -7.34
N TRP A 233 1.27 9.14 -6.66
CA TRP A 233 1.13 10.54 -6.25
C TRP A 233 1.67 11.48 -7.32
N GLN A 234 0.80 12.26 -7.95
CA GLN A 234 1.16 13.40 -8.78
C GLN A 234 0.59 14.67 -8.13
N ARG A 235 1.47 15.49 -7.54
CA ARG A 235 1.08 16.76 -6.90
C ARG A 235 1.50 17.95 -7.76
N GLU A 236 0.60 18.90 -7.95
CA GLU A 236 0.93 20.20 -8.53
C GLU A 236 1.67 21.06 -7.48
N VAL A 237 3.00 21.12 -7.59
CA VAL A 237 3.83 21.96 -6.70
C VAL A 237 3.76 23.41 -7.17
N HIS A 238 3.15 24.27 -6.35
CA HIS A 238 2.96 25.68 -6.68
C HIS A 238 4.09 26.59 -6.14
N THR A 239 4.92 26.09 -5.22
CA THR A 239 6.08 26.79 -4.64
C THR A 239 7.30 25.86 -4.57
N PRO A 240 8.34 26.02 -5.41
CA PRO A 240 9.45 25.05 -5.50
C PRO A 240 10.39 24.94 -4.30
N ASP A 241 10.35 25.85 -3.32
CA ASP A 241 11.45 26.07 -2.35
C ASP A 241 11.16 25.66 -0.89
N SER A 242 10.04 25.02 -0.56
CA SER A 242 9.76 24.64 0.84
C SER A 242 10.47 23.35 1.26
N GLN A 243 11.27 23.41 2.33
CA GLN A 243 11.96 22.22 2.87
C GLN A 243 11.00 21.14 3.39
N PHE A 244 9.77 21.51 3.73
CA PHE A 244 8.71 20.59 4.17
C PHE A 244 8.04 19.83 3.01
N GLN A 245 8.35 20.17 1.76
CA GLN A 245 7.82 19.51 0.55
C GLN A 245 8.77 18.44 0.00
N LYS A 246 9.87 18.13 0.70
CA LYS A 246 10.71 17.00 0.32
C LYS A 246 9.96 15.68 0.57
N PRO A 247 10.13 14.64 -0.28
CA PRO A 247 9.45 13.36 -0.12
C PRO A 247 9.54 12.74 1.28
N TRP A 248 10.69 12.88 1.95
CA TRP A 248 10.88 12.37 3.31
C TRP A 248 10.06 13.15 4.35
N ALA A 249 9.92 14.48 4.21
CA ALA A 249 9.18 15.30 5.16
C ALA A 249 7.68 15.00 5.09
N GLU A 250 7.14 14.86 3.87
CA GLU A 250 5.76 14.44 3.67
C GLU A 250 5.49 13.02 4.17
N THR A 251 6.45 12.10 4.01
CA THR A 251 6.35 10.73 4.53
C THR A 251 6.31 10.76 6.06
N LEU A 252 7.21 11.50 6.70
CA LEU A 252 7.24 11.63 8.15
C LEU A 252 5.97 12.29 8.69
N LEU A 253 5.45 13.31 8.00
CA LEU A 253 4.23 13.99 8.39
C LEU A 253 3.02 13.05 8.30
N CYS A 254 2.88 12.34 7.18
CA CYS A 254 1.83 11.33 6.99
C CYS A 254 1.91 10.23 8.05
N SER A 255 3.12 9.74 8.32
CA SER A 255 3.35 8.72 9.34
C SER A 255 3.01 9.24 10.73
N ALA A 256 3.44 10.45 11.09
CA ALA A 256 3.17 11.07 12.38
C ALA A 256 1.67 11.25 12.64
N PHE A 257 0.91 11.73 11.65
CA PHE A 257 -0.55 11.84 11.78
C PHE A 257 -1.22 10.46 11.89
N SER A 258 -0.71 9.47 11.16
CA SER A 258 -1.22 8.09 11.24
C SER A 258 -0.98 7.46 12.62
N PHE A 259 0.22 7.64 13.21
CA PHE A 259 0.50 7.21 14.58
C PHE A 259 -0.32 7.98 15.61
N ALA A 260 -0.57 9.28 15.40
CA ALA A 260 -1.44 10.06 16.27
C ALA A 260 -2.88 9.49 16.25
N VAL A 261 -3.41 9.18 15.07
CA VAL A 261 -4.71 8.50 14.93
C VAL A 261 -4.69 7.14 15.63
N ALA A 262 -3.67 6.31 15.39
CA ALA A 262 -3.53 5.01 16.04
C ALA A 262 -3.53 5.12 17.57
N GLY A 263 -2.73 6.04 18.13
CA GLY A 263 -2.63 6.24 19.58
C GLY A 263 -3.92 6.77 20.20
N VAL A 264 -4.61 7.68 19.50
CA VAL A 264 -5.95 8.15 19.92
C VAL A 264 -6.95 6.99 19.91
N LEU A 265 -6.98 6.17 18.86
CA LEU A 265 -7.88 5.02 18.78
C LEU A 265 -7.60 3.98 19.89
N ILE A 266 -6.34 3.61 20.13
CA ILE A 266 -5.95 2.72 21.23
C ILE A 266 -6.33 3.32 22.58
N GLY A 267 -6.18 4.63 22.75
CA GLY A 267 -6.61 5.35 23.96
C GLY A 267 -8.12 5.29 24.16
N LEU A 268 -8.91 5.55 23.11
CA LEU A 268 -10.37 5.53 23.15
C LEU A 268 -10.96 4.14 23.35
N VAL A 269 -10.30 3.09 22.84
CA VAL A 269 -10.71 1.69 23.10
C VAL A 269 -10.51 1.32 24.58
N GLY A 270 -9.70 2.08 25.33
CA GLY A 270 -9.57 1.91 26.78
C GLY A 270 -8.54 0.85 27.19
N TYR A 271 -7.62 0.46 26.30
CA TYR A 271 -6.61 -0.56 26.63
C TYR A 271 -5.67 -0.19 27.78
N HIS A 272 -5.43 1.11 27.98
CA HIS A 272 -4.65 1.60 29.11
C HIS A 272 -5.26 1.19 30.46
N GLU A 273 -6.58 1.08 30.54
CA GLU A 273 -7.31 0.66 31.75
C GLU A 273 -7.23 -0.85 32.01
N GLN A 274 -6.98 -1.65 30.97
CA GLN A 274 -6.91 -3.12 31.06
C GLN A 274 -5.50 -3.65 31.37
N VAL A 275 -4.45 -3.00 30.87
CA VAL A 275 -3.05 -3.47 30.98
C VAL A 275 -2.19 -2.60 31.92
N GLY A 276 -2.67 -1.39 32.28
CA GLY A 276 -2.13 -0.57 33.36
C GLY A 276 -0.75 0.04 33.14
N THR A 277 -0.20 0.02 31.92
CA THR A 277 1.14 0.56 31.62
C THR A 277 1.17 1.44 30.38
N TRP A 278 1.91 2.55 30.44
CA TRP A 278 2.18 3.42 29.28
C TRP A 278 2.97 2.69 28.19
N ASP A 279 3.79 1.70 28.56
CA ASP A 279 4.53 0.85 27.63
C ASP A 279 3.59 0.05 26.70
N ALA A 280 2.55 -0.58 27.26
CA ALA A 280 1.57 -1.32 26.46
C ALA A 280 0.83 -0.43 25.46
N TRP A 281 0.54 0.83 25.82
CA TRP A 281 -0.09 1.80 24.93
C TRP A 281 0.83 2.18 23.77
N ILE A 282 2.12 2.46 24.03
CA ILE A 282 3.11 2.79 23.00
C ILE A 282 3.30 1.61 22.03
N ARG A 283 3.50 0.39 22.57
CA ARG A 283 3.67 -0.82 21.75
C ARG A 283 2.45 -1.08 20.86
N SER A 284 1.24 -0.97 21.42
CA SER A 284 0.00 -1.15 20.67
C SER A 284 -0.20 -0.06 19.61
N THR A 285 0.22 1.18 19.90
CA THR A 285 0.17 2.29 18.95
C THR A 285 1.10 2.04 17.76
N ILE A 286 2.32 1.54 18.02
CA ILE A 286 3.27 1.17 16.96
C ILE A 286 2.70 0.01 16.14
N VAL A 287 2.18 -1.03 16.78
CA VAL A 287 1.59 -2.19 16.09
C VAL A 287 0.40 -1.80 15.20
N LEU A 288 -0.46 -0.88 15.67
CA LEU A 288 -1.56 -0.31 14.88
C LEU A 288 -1.08 0.73 13.84
N GLY A 289 0.20 1.11 13.89
CA GLY A 289 0.84 2.04 12.97
C GLY A 289 0.74 1.58 11.52
N LEU A 290 1.05 0.31 11.22
CA LEU A 290 1.00 -0.23 9.86
C LEU A 290 -0.37 -0.06 9.16
N PRO A 291 -1.53 -0.49 9.72
CA PRO A 291 -2.83 -0.21 9.11
C PRO A 291 -3.15 1.29 9.05
N ALA A 292 -2.78 2.08 10.06
CA ALA A 292 -3.01 3.52 10.05
C ALA A 292 -2.22 4.23 8.93
N VAL A 293 -0.94 3.90 8.77
CA VAL A 293 -0.02 4.49 7.79
C VAL A 293 -0.41 4.13 6.37
N THR A 294 -0.75 2.85 6.13
CA THR A 294 -1.22 2.40 4.81
C THR A 294 -2.56 3.04 4.45
N GLY A 295 -3.48 3.13 5.41
CA GLY A 295 -4.75 3.85 5.23
C GLY A 295 -4.54 5.35 4.99
N GLY A 296 -3.66 6.00 5.73
CA GLY A 296 -3.37 7.44 5.57
C GLY A 296 -2.72 7.75 4.24
N ALA A 297 -1.79 6.91 3.79
CA ALA A 297 -1.21 7.03 2.46
C ALA A 297 -2.27 6.80 1.36
N ALA A 298 -3.10 5.76 1.49
CA ALA A 298 -4.18 5.49 0.53
C ALA A 298 -5.24 6.60 0.48
N GLY A 299 -5.60 7.18 1.63
CA GLY A 299 -6.54 8.30 1.72
C GLY A 299 -6.08 9.51 0.94
N ARG A 300 -4.78 9.85 1.05
CA ARG A 300 -4.16 10.90 0.23
C ARG A 300 -4.27 10.58 -1.26
N LEU A 301 -3.92 9.37 -1.69
CA LEU A 301 -3.99 8.98 -3.10
C LEU A 301 -5.40 9.05 -3.71
N ALA A 302 -6.45 8.93 -2.89
CA ALA A 302 -7.83 8.86 -3.36
C ALA A 302 -8.54 10.22 -3.49
N LEU A 303 -8.08 11.26 -2.81
CA LEU A 303 -8.81 12.53 -2.64
C LEU A 303 -8.08 13.73 -3.22
#